data_AF-A0A535Q2A6-F1
#
_entry.id   AF-A0A535Q2A6-F1
#
_cell.length_a   1.000
_cell.length_b   1.000
_cell.length_c   1.000
_cell.angle_alpha   90.00
_cell.angle_beta   90.00
_cell.angle_gamma   90.00
#
_symmetry.space_group_name_H-M   'P 1'
#
loop_
_entity.id
_entity.type
_entity.pdbx_description
1 polymer ?
#
loop_
_entity_poly.entity_id
_entity_poly.type
_entity_poly.pdbx_seq_one_letter_code
_entity_poly.pdbx_strand_id
1 'polypeptide(L)'
;AVKEADVIRNCDGCGTGLLHLAPANADIAPLESVEEVIRLARSGRNVTVLFPGNPYAFSSGSEIADRLERAGVDFEAVPGLIVELAAPVMSGIPLTIEGLSASIGFGLVTGAETVVLRLASGWWESG
;
A
#
# COMPACT_ATOMS: atom_id res chain seq x y z
N ALA A 1 12.71 0.89 -0.60
CA ALA A 1 11.91 1.08 0.64
C ALA A 1 12.39 0.16 1.77
N VAL A 2 11.77 -1.02 2.01
CA VAL A 2 12.06 -1.84 3.22
C VAL A 2 13.53 -2.19 3.44
N LYS A 3 14.26 -2.56 2.38
CA LYS A 3 15.68 -2.96 2.46
C LYS A 3 16.64 -1.84 2.88
N GLU A 4 16.21 -0.58 2.75
CA GLU A 4 17.03 0.61 2.96
C GLU A 4 16.48 1.48 4.10
N ALA A 5 15.46 0.98 4.82
CA ALA A 5 14.76 1.73 5.84
C ALA A 5 15.56 1.78 7.15
N ASP A 6 15.73 2.97 7.71
CA ASP A 6 16.23 3.15 9.06
C ASP A 6 15.13 2.91 10.11
N VAL A 7 13.89 3.12 9.70
CA VAL A 7 12.68 3.07 10.53
C VAL A 7 11.57 2.43 9.71
N ILE A 8 10.87 1.46 10.30
CA ILE A 8 9.66 0.87 9.74
C ILE A 8 8.51 1.08 10.73
N ARG A 9 7.39 1.60 10.23
CA ARG A 9 6.13 1.73 10.97
C ARG A 9 5.04 0.94 10.30
N ASN A 10 4.40 0.03 11.04
CA ASN A 10 3.38 -0.87 10.50
C ASN A 10 1.98 -0.35 10.82
N CYS A 11 1.15 -0.15 9.81
CA CYS A 11 -0.29 0.00 10.01
C CYS A 11 -0.92 -1.32 10.43
N ASP A 12 -2.06 -1.25 11.13
CA ASP A 12 -2.82 -2.43 11.54
C ASP A 12 -3.15 -3.34 10.34
N GLY A 13 -3.08 -4.65 10.55
CA GLY A 13 -3.32 -5.64 9.50
C GLY A 13 -2.14 -5.88 8.54
N CYS A 14 -1.01 -5.18 8.69
CA CYS A 14 0.20 -5.50 7.95
C CYS A 14 0.76 -6.86 8.33
N GLY A 15 0.92 -7.74 7.33
CA GLY A 15 1.69 -8.98 7.50
C GLY A 15 3.17 -8.69 7.77
N THR A 16 3.81 -9.53 8.58
CA THR A 16 5.25 -9.43 8.90
C THR A 16 6.15 -9.97 7.78
N GLY A 17 5.57 -10.48 6.70
CA GLY A 17 6.27 -11.20 5.63
C GLY A 17 7.35 -10.40 4.93
N LEU A 18 7.33 -9.07 4.96
CA LEU A 18 8.38 -8.22 4.37
C LEU A 18 9.49 -7.84 5.35
N LEU A 19 9.27 -8.00 6.66
CA LEU A 19 10.21 -7.51 7.68
C LEU A 19 11.55 -8.25 7.68
N HIS A 20 11.60 -9.47 7.13
CA HIS A 20 12.85 -10.20 6.94
C HIS A 20 13.80 -9.55 5.92
N LEU A 21 13.31 -8.60 5.11
CA LEU A 21 14.12 -7.81 4.19
C LEU A 21 14.71 -6.56 4.84
N ALA A 22 14.28 -6.21 6.05
CA ALA A 22 14.74 -5.01 6.72
C ALA A 22 16.20 -5.12 7.17
N PRO A 23 16.94 -4.00 7.23
CA PRO A 23 18.25 -3.96 7.89
C PRO A 23 18.16 -4.46 9.33
N ALA A 24 19.19 -5.16 9.80
CA ALA A 24 19.22 -5.74 11.16
C ALA A 24 19.09 -4.68 12.28
N ASN A 25 19.45 -3.44 12.00
CA ASN A 25 19.39 -2.30 12.91
C ASN A 25 18.19 -1.36 12.65
N ALA A 26 17.24 -1.74 11.78
CA ALA A 26 16.05 -0.95 11.52
C ALA A 26 15.18 -0.87 12.79
N ASP A 27 14.69 0.32 13.11
CA ASP A 27 13.73 0.53 14.19
C ASP A 27 12.32 0.18 13.70
N ILE A 28 11.78 -0.97 14.13
CA ILE A 28 10.50 -1.52 13.67
C ILE A 28 9.47 -1.46 14.79
N ALA A 29 8.36 -0.77 14.55
CA ALA A 29 7.26 -0.63 15.51
C ALA A 29 5.91 -0.46 14.79
N PRO A 30 4.76 -0.58 15.50
CA PRO A 30 3.48 -0.10 14.99
C PRO A 30 3.53 1.41 14.68
N LEU A 31 2.70 1.85 13.74
CA LEU A 31 2.50 3.27 13.47
C LEU A 31 1.64 3.89 14.57
N GLU A 32 2.20 4.83 15.33
CA GLU A 32 1.47 5.54 16.38
C GLU A 32 0.77 6.80 15.87
N SER A 33 1.45 7.59 15.02
CA SER A 33 0.91 8.84 14.47
C SER A 33 1.70 9.33 13.27
N VAL A 34 1.10 10.21 12.47
CA VAL A 34 1.80 10.88 11.36
C VAL A 34 2.81 11.91 11.88
N GLU A 35 2.57 12.53 13.04
CA GLU A 35 3.55 13.41 13.72
C GLU A 35 4.87 12.69 13.97
N GLU A 36 4.81 11.42 14.37
CA GLU A 36 6.00 10.59 14.56
C GLU A 36 6.78 10.44 13.26
N VAL A 37 6.09 10.10 12.16
CA VAL A 37 6.70 9.95 10.83
C VAL A 37 7.35 11.24 10.38
N ILE A 38 6.65 12.38 10.49
CA ILE A 38 7.18 13.71 10.16
C ILE A 38 8.45 14.01 10.97
N ARG A 39 8.43 13.75 12.28
CA ARG A 39 9.58 14.00 13.17
C ARG A 39 10.78 13.14 12.77
N LEU A 40 10.57 11.86 12.49
CA LEU A 40 11.62 10.92 12.09
C LEU A 40 12.20 11.29 10.72
N ALA A 41 11.36 11.60 9.74
CA ALA A 41 11.80 12.05 8.42
C ALA A 41 12.62 13.34 8.51
N ARG A 42 12.19 14.33 9.31
CA ARG A 42 12.95 15.57 9.55
C ARG A 42 14.28 15.36 10.28
N SER A 43 14.45 14.24 10.99
CA SER A 43 15.74 13.87 11.56
C SER A 43 16.71 13.23 10.54
N GLY A 44 16.33 13.20 9.25
CA GLY A 44 17.14 12.64 8.17
C GLY A 44 17.11 11.12 8.10
N ARG A 45 16.10 10.47 8.70
CA ARG A 45 15.94 9.01 8.69
C ARG A 45 15.10 8.61 7.48
N ASN A 46 15.47 7.49 6.85
CA ASN A 46 14.63 6.85 5.84
C ASN A 46 13.49 6.08 6.53
N VAL A 47 12.28 6.63 6.47
CA VAL A 47 11.09 6.07 7.13
C VAL A 47 10.21 5.35 6.13
N THR A 48 10.00 4.05 6.33
CA THR A 48 9.01 3.27 5.58
C THR A 48 7.75 3.07 6.43
N VAL A 49 6.61 3.54 5.95
CA VAL A 49 5.31 3.19 6.53
C VAL A 49 4.72 2.04 5.71
N LEU A 50 4.50 0.90 6.35
CA LEU A 50 3.91 -0.28 5.72
C LEU A 50 2.39 -0.25 5.87
N PHE A 51 1.71 -0.51 4.75
CA PHE A 51 0.26 -0.65 4.67
C PHE A 51 -0.11 -2.07 4.22
N PRO A 52 -1.24 -2.61 4.70
CA PRO A 52 -1.78 -3.84 4.13
C PRO A 52 -2.29 -3.57 2.71
N GLY A 53 -1.86 -4.39 1.76
CA GLY A 53 -2.27 -4.27 0.37
C GLY A 53 -1.73 -3.00 -0.30
N ASN A 54 -2.59 -2.02 -0.56
CA ASN A 54 -2.23 -0.78 -1.24
C ASN A 54 -2.46 0.45 -0.34
N PRO A 55 -1.49 1.38 -0.21
CA PRO A 55 -1.63 2.57 0.65
C PRO A 55 -2.84 3.46 0.35
N TYR A 56 -3.37 3.45 -0.87
CA TYR A 56 -4.50 4.30 -1.27
C TYR A 56 -5.82 3.54 -1.46
N ALA A 57 -5.88 2.26 -1.06
CA ALA A 57 -7.11 1.49 -1.05
C ALA A 57 -7.53 1.17 0.39
N PHE A 58 -8.61 1.81 0.87
CA PHE A 58 -9.18 1.59 2.21
C PHE A 58 -8.18 1.68 3.36
N SER A 59 -7.22 2.59 3.24
CA SER A 59 -6.18 2.78 4.24
C SER A 59 -6.00 4.28 4.53
N SER A 60 -5.32 4.60 5.62
CA SER A 60 -4.98 5.98 5.99
C SER A 60 -3.88 6.61 5.12
N GLY A 61 -3.32 5.90 4.14
CA GLY A 61 -2.18 6.38 3.35
C GLY A 61 -2.40 7.72 2.66
N SER A 62 -3.61 8.00 2.15
CA SER A 62 -3.93 9.30 1.55
C SER A 62 -3.93 10.44 2.57
N GLU A 63 -4.36 10.18 3.81
CA GLU A 63 -4.30 11.15 4.90
C GLU A 63 -2.86 11.42 5.33
N ILE A 64 -2.04 10.36 5.44
CA ILE A 64 -0.61 10.50 5.75
C ILE A 64 0.08 11.34 4.66
N ALA A 65 -0.19 11.05 3.38
CA ALA A 65 0.37 11.76 2.25
C ALA A 65 0.06 13.28 2.29
N ASP A 66 -1.22 13.66 2.47
CA ASP A 66 -1.64 15.07 2.59
C ASP A 66 -0.93 15.76 3.77
N ARG A 67 -0.78 15.08 4.90
CA ARG A 67 -0.09 15.63 6.09
C ARG A 67 1.41 15.77 5.89
N LEU A 68 2.06 14.85 5.18
CA LEU A 68 3.48 14.95 4.81
C LEU A 68 3.71 16.11 3.84
N GLU A 69 2.85 16.25 2.83
CA GLU A 69 2.90 17.35 1.86
C GLU A 69 2.75 18.71 2.56
N ARG A 70 1.74 18.86 3.44
CA ARG A 70 1.56 20.08 4.25
C ARG A 70 2.73 20.35 5.19
N ALA A 71 3.45 19.32 5.63
CA ALA A 71 4.62 19.44 6.47
C ALA A 71 5.92 19.69 5.68
N GLY A 72 5.86 19.72 4.34
CA GLY A 72 7.03 19.85 3.47
C GLY A 72 8.01 18.68 3.60
N VAL A 73 7.49 17.47 3.84
CA VAL A 73 8.29 16.24 3.90
C VAL A 73 8.13 15.50 2.58
N ASP A 74 9.23 15.28 1.88
CA ASP A 74 9.23 14.49 0.64
C ASP A 74 8.88 13.03 0.93
N PHE A 75 8.04 12.44 0.09
CA PHE A 75 7.64 11.04 0.21
C PHE A 75 7.35 10.44 -1.16
N GLU A 76 7.37 9.11 -1.21
CA GLU A 76 6.93 8.32 -2.35
C GLU A 76 5.87 7.32 -1.88
N ALA A 77 4.75 7.24 -2.59
CA ALA A 77 3.76 6.19 -2.38
C ALA A 77 4.08 5.01 -3.30
N VAL A 78 4.56 3.91 -2.71
CA VAL A 78 4.86 2.69 -3.46
C VAL A 78 3.56 1.90 -3.66
N PRO A 79 3.11 1.66 -4.92
CA PRO A 79 1.91 0.88 -5.17
C PRO A 79 2.04 -0.54 -4.61
N GLY A 80 0.99 -0.98 -3.92
CA GLY A 80 0.87 -2.36 -3.45
C GLY A 80 -0.32 -3.08 -4.09
N LEU A 81 -0.42 -4.39 -3.84
CA LEU A 81 -1.45 -5.24 -4.41
C LEU A 81 -2.62 -5.39 -3.43
N ILE A 82 -3.84 -5.06 -3.85
CA ILE A 82 -5.05 -5.30 -3.03
C ILE A 82 -5.40 -6.79 -2.99
N VAL A 83 -6.03 -7.23 -1.89
CA VAL A 83 -6.36 -8.64 -1.67
C VAL A 83 -7.31 -9.18 -2.74
N GLU A 84 -8.19 -8.34 -3.28
CA GLU A 84 -9.20 -8.71 -4.28
C GLU A 84 -8.59 -9.11 -5.62
N LEU A 85 -7.39 -8.60 -5.94
CA LEU A 85 -6.61 -9.03 -7.10
C LEU A 85 -5.73 -10.25 -6.78
N ALA A 86 -5.25 -10.38 -5.54
CA ALA A 86 -4.37 -11.48 -5.14
C ALA A 86 -5.13 -12.79 -4.89
N ALA A 87 -6.30 -12.71 -4.24
CA ALA A 87 -7.04 -13.87 -3.74
C ALA A 87 -7.44 -14.88 -4.83
N PRO A 88 -7.89 -14.47 -6.03
CA PRO A 88 -8.24 -15.42 -7.08
C PRO A 88 -7.05 -16.27 -7.51
N VAL A 89 -5.87 -15.66 -7.70
CA VAL A 89 -4.62 -16.38 -8.04
C VAL A 89 -4.24 -17.34 -6.91
N MET A 90 -4.29 -16.88 -5.66
CA MET A 90 -3.99 -17.72 -4.49
C MET A 90 -4.97 -18.88 -4.30
N SER A 91 -6.19 -18.74 -4.80
CA SER A 91 -7.26 -19.74 -4.71
C SER A 91 -7.37 -20.63 -5.95
N GLY A 92 -6.55 -20.38 -6.99
CA GLY A 92 -6.63 -21.08 -8.26
C GLY A 92 -7.90 -20.77 -9.06
N ILE A 93 -8.56 -19.65 -8.79
CA ILE A 93 -9.77 -19.20 -9.48
C ILE A 93 -9.38 -18.13 -10.51
N PRO A 94 -9.47 -18.39 -11.82
CA PRO A 94 -9.17 -17.39 -12.82
C PRO A 94 -10.23 -16.28 -12.82
N LEU A 95 -9.76 -15.03 -12.81
CA LEU A 95 -10.63 -13.85 -12.92
C LEU A 95 -11.18 -13.65 -14.33
N THR A 96 -10.39 -14.03 -15.34
CA THR A 96 -10.74 -13.93 -16.75
C THR A 96 -10.22 -15.16 -17.49
N ILE A 97 -10.87 -15.50 -18.60
CA ILE A 97 -10.43 -16.54 -19.53
C ILE A 97 -10.38 -15.93 -20.93
N GLU A 98 -9.25 -16.12 -21.61
CA GLU A 98 -9.04 -15.64 -22.97
C GLU A 98 -10.15 -16.16 -23.92
N GLY A 99 -10.69 -15.25 -24.74
CA GLY A 99 -11.78 -15.58 -25.67
C GLY A 99 -13.17 -15.74 -25.04
N LEU A 100 -13.28 -15.77 -23.69
CA LEU A 100 -14.56 -15.88 -22.98
C LEU A 100 -14.90 -14.63 -22.17
N SER A 101 -13.90 -13.95 -21.61
CA SER A 101 -14.09 -12.77 -20.78
C SER A 101 -13.81 -11.49 -21.56
N ALA A 102 -14.76 -10.55 -21.55
CA ALA A 102 -14.60 -9.23 -22.18
C ALA A 102 -14.23 -8.10 -21.20
N SER A 103 -14.51 -8.29 -19.90
CA SER A 103 -14.26 -7.29 -18.87
C SER A 103 -14.27 -7.92 -17.47
N ILE A 104 -13.61 -7.27 -16.52
CA ILE A 104 -13.74 -7.53 -15.09
C ILE A 104 -14.12 -6.24 -14.36
N GLY A 105 -14.93 -6.36 -13.31
CA GLY A 105 -15.26 -5.25 -12.41
C GLY A 105 -15.02 -5.65 -10.96
N PHE A 106 -14.49 -4.72 -10.18
CA PHE A 106 -14.34 -4.88 -8.73
C PHE A 106 -15.25 -3.89 -8.03
N GLY A 107 -16.08 -4.40 -7.13
CA GLY A 107 -16.83 -3.60 -6.17
C GLY A 107 -16.21 -3.82 -4.79
N LEU A 108 -15.56 -2.78 -4.26
CA LEU A 108 -14.96 -2.83 -2.93
C LEU A 108 -15.93 -2.14 -1.96
N VAL A 109 -16.36 -2.87 -0.94
CA VAL A 109 -17.41 -2.42 -0.02
C VAL A 109 -16.85 -2.34 1.39
N THR A 110 -16.95 -1.17 2.01
CA THR A 110 -16.64 -0.95 3.43
C THR A 110 -17.83 -0.26 4.10
N GLY A 111 -18.41 -0.90 5.12
CA GLY A 111 -19.64 -0.40 5.74
C GLY A 111 -20.77 -0.21 4.72
N ALA A 112 -21.21 1.04 4.52
CA ALA A 112 -22.23 1.42 3.54
C ALA A 112 -21.68 2.04 2.25
N GLU A 113 -20.36 2.20 2.13
CA GLU A 113 -19.71 2.81 0.97
C GLU A 113 -19.24 1.75 -0.02
N THR A 114 -19.40 2.03 -1.31
CA THR A 114 -18.95 1.16 -2.40
C THR A 114 -18.07 1.96 -3.36
N VAL A 115 -16.84 1.49 -3.56
CA VAL A 115 -15.96 1.97 -4.61
C VAL A 115 -16.00 0.97 -5.76
N VAL A 116 -16.32 1.44 -6.96
CA VAL A 116 -16.33 0.60 -8.17
C VAL A 116 -15.09 0.90 -8.99
N LEU A 117 -14.21 -0.10 -9.10
CA LEU A 117 -13.08 -0.07 -10.02
C LEU A 117 -13.49 -0.81 -11.29
N ARG A 118 -13.64 -0.06 -12.38
CA ARG A 118 -13.91 -0.61 -13.70
C ARG A 118 -12.63 -0.57 -14.52
N LEU A 119 -11.98 -1.72 -14.66
CA LEU A 119 -10.77 -1.85 -15.45
C LEU A 119 -11.16 -2.35 -16.84
N ALA A 120 -10.89 -1.54 -17.87
CA ALA A 120 -10.93 -2.00 -19.24
C ALA A 120 -9.59 -2.70 -19.55
N SER A 121 -9.63 -3.83 -20.25
CA SER A 121 -8.43 -4.43 -20.81
C SER A 121 -7.83 -3.46 -21.83
N GLY A 122 -6.68 -2.90 -21.48
CA GLY A 122 -5.87 -2.04 -22.33
C GLY A 122 -4.41 -2.27 -21.97
N TRP A 123 -3.54 -2.24 -22.97
CA TRP A 123 -2.11 -2.30 -22.75
C TRP A 123 -1.67 -1.00 -22.06
N TRP A 124 -1.01 -1.11 -20.91
CA TRP A 124 -0.32 0.01 -20.28
C TRP A 124 1.03 0.18 -20.97
N GLU A 125 1.17 1.20 -21.81
CA GLU A 125 2.50 1.72 -22.19
C GLU A 125 2.93 2.67 -21.08
N SER A 126 3.94 2.26 -20.30
CA SER A 126 4.62 3.14 -19.35
C SER A 126 5.29 4.28 -20.13
N GLY A 127 4.81 5.50 -19.94
CA GLY A 127 5.59 6.71 -20.22
C GLY A 127 6.67 6.93 -19.17
#